data_AF-A0A2J8U3Q9-F1
#
_entry.id   AF-A0A2J8U3Q9-F1
#
_cell.length_a   1.000
_cell.length_b   1.000
_cell.length_c   1.000
_cell.angle_alpha   90.00
_cell.angle_beta   90.00
_cell.angle_gamma   90.00
#
_symmetry.space_group_name_H-M   'P 1'
#
loop_
_entity.id
_entity.type
_entity.pdbx_description
1 polymer ?
#
loop_
_entity_poly.entity_id
_entity_poly.type
_entity_poly.pdbx_seq_one_letter_code
_entity_poly.pdbx_strand_id
1 'polypeptide(L)'
;MIPVLTSKKASELPVSEVASILQADLQNGLNKCEVSHRRAFHGWNEFDISEDEPLWKKYISQFKNPLIMLLLASAVISVLMHQFDDAVSITVAILIVVTVAFVQEYRSEKSLEELSKLVPPECHCVREGKLEHTLARDLVPGDTVCLSVGDRVPADLRLFEAVDLSIDESSLTGETTPCSKVTAPQPAATNGDLASRSNIAFMGTLVRCGKAK
;
A
#
# COMPACT_ATOMS: atom_id res chain seq x y z
N MET A 1 2.32 -24.13 10.34
CA MET A 1 1.77 -23.14 9.38
C MET A 1 1.48 -21.90 10.19
N ILE A 2 2.07 -20.77 9.80
CA ILE A 2 2.02 -19.56 10.61
C ILE A 2 0.85 -18.71 10.11
N PRO A 3 -0.10 -18.36 10.97
CA PRO A 3 -1.25 -17.57 10.56
C PRO A 3 -0.83 -16.13 10.29
N VAL A 4 -1.42 -15.52 9.27
CA VAL A 4 -1.32 -14.06 9.07
C VAL A 4 -2.29 -13.39 10.03
N LEU A 5 -1.80 -12.44 10.83
CA LEU A 5 -2.61 -11.63 11.72
C LEU A 5 -3.05 -10.36 10.99
N THR A 6 -4.33 -10.01 11.10
CA THR A 6 -4.81 -8.70 10.66
C THR A 6 -4.33 -7.61 11.62
N SER A 7 -4.12 -6.39 11.13
CA SER A 7 -3.69 -5.25 11.95
C SER A 7 -4.63 -5.00 13.14
N LYS A 8 -5.94 -5.22 12.97
CA LYS A 8 -6.92 -5.17 14.07
C LYS A 8 -6.59 -6.17 15.17
N LYS A 9 -6.47 -7.46 14.82
CA LYS A 9 -6.21 -8.52 15.80
C LYS A 9 -4.83 -8.36 16.45
N ALA A 10 -3.81 -8.00 15.68
CA ALA A 10 -2.47 -7.73 16.20
C ALA A 10 -2.45 -6.55 17.19
N SER A 11 -3.27 -5.53 16.94
CA SER A 11 -3.41 -4.35 17.81
C SER A 11 -4.10 -4.66 19.14
N GLU A 12 -5.07 -5.58 19.15
CA GLU A 12 -5.82 -5.98 20.35
C GLU A 12 -5.01 -6.88 21.29
N LEU A 13 -4.12 -7.70 20.74
CA LEU A 13 -3.36 -8.69 21.51
C LEU A 13 -2.11 -8.10 22.17
N PRO A 14 -1.70 -8.63 23.34
CA PRO A 14 -0.42 -8.29 23.93
C PRO A 14 0.73 -8.80 23.06
N VAL A 15 1.87 -8.11 23.13
CA VAL A 15 3.07 -8.41 22.34
C VAL A 15 3.49 -9.88 22.45
N SER A 16 3.46 -10.44 23.65
CA SER A 16 3.85 -11.84 23.91
C SER A 16 2.98 -12.85 23.16
N GLU A 17 1.68 -12.59 23.05
CA GLU A 17 0.75 -13.44 22.31
C GLU A 17 0.96 -13.30 20.80
N VAL A 18 1.15 -12.07 20.30
CA VAL A 18 1.46 -11.85 18.88
C VAL A 18 2.75 -12.56 18.48
N ALA A 19 3.80 -12.43 19.28
CA ALA A 19 5.08 -13.11 19.06
C ALA A 19 4.92 -14.63 19.09
N SER A 20 4.10 -15.16 20.00
CA SER A 20 3.81 -16.60 20.09
C SER A 20 3.04 -17.12 18.88
N ILE A 21 2.03 -16.37 18.41
CA ILE A 21 1.22 -16.72 17.24
C ILE A 21 2.06 -16.70 15.96
N LEU A 22 2.92 -15.69 15.80
CA LEU A 22 3.82 -15.55 14.66
C LEU A 22 5.08 -16.42 14.78
N GLN A 23 5.26 -17.13 15.90
CA GLN A 23 6.46 -17.89 16.24
C GLN A 23 7.73 -17.06 16.00
N ALA A 24 7.73 -15.82 16.49
CA ALA A 24 8.79 -14.84 16.29
C ALA A 24 9.65 -14.70 17.54
N ASP A 25 10.97 -14.69 17.37
CA ASP A 25 11.91 -14.32 18.44
C ASP A 25 12.18 -12.82 18.37
N LEU A 26 11.74 -12.06 19.38
CA LEU A 26 11.87 -10.61 19.43
C LEU A 26 13.32 -10.14 19.65
N GLN A 27 14.21 -11.01 20.15
CA GLN A 27 15.61 -10.66 20.42
C GLN A 27 16.52 -11.07 19.28
N ASN A 28 16.43 -12.33 18.85
CA ASN A 28 17.32 -12.85 17.81
C ASN A 28 16.71 -12.79 16.40
N GLY A 29 15.41 -12.52 16.27
CA GLY A 29 14.74 -12.57 14.99
C GLY A 29 14.67 -13.99 14.40
N LEU A 30 14.32 -14.09 13.12
CA LEU A 30 14.14 -15.37 12.44
C LEU A 30 15.46 -15.93 11.89
N ASN A 31 15.52 -17.26 11.75
CA ASN A 31 16.60 -17.96 11.04
C ASN A 31 16.37 -17.92 9.52
N LYS A 32 17.44 -17.88 8.72
CA LYS A 32 17.38 -17.85 7.25
C LYS A 32 16.60 -19.02 6.63
N CYS A 33 16.69 -20.20 7.23
CA CYS A 33 15.93 -21.38 6.78
C CYS A 33 14.42 -21.16 6.95
N GLU A 34 14.03 -20.57 8.07
CA GLU A 34 12.63 -20.31 8.40
C GLU A 34 12.06 -19.17 7.56
N VAL A 35 12.85 -18.12 7.30
CA VAL A 35 12.49 -17.05 6.35
C VAL A 35 12.20 -17.63 4.97
N SER A 36 13.07 -18.52 4.47
CA SER A 36 12.90 -19.16 3.16
C SER A 36 11.64 -20.03 3.12
N HIS A 37 11.36 -20.77 4.21
CA HIS A 37 10.15 -21.60 4.32
C HIS A 37 8.87 -20.76 4.38
N ARG A 38 8.85 -19.67 5.17
CA ARG A 38 7.73 -18.74 5.26
C ARG A 38 7.49 -18.04 3.91
N ARG A 39 8.55 -17.63 3.22
CA ARG A 39 8.47 -16.99 1.90
C ARG A 39 7.89 -17.91 0.84
N ALA A 40 8.27 -19.20 0.85
CA ALA A 40 7.70 -20.17 -0.09
C ALA A 40 6.19 -20.34 0.06
N PHE A 41 5.64 -20.05 1.26
CA PHE A 41 4.21 -20.19 1.54
C PHE A 41 3.45 -18.86 1.41
N HIS A 42 3.96 -17.77 1.97
CA HIS A 42 3.30 -16.47 1.97
C HIS A 42 3.58 -15.62 0.73
N GLY A 43 4.60 -15.96 -0.04
CA GLY A 43 5.08 -15.15 -1.15
C GLY A 43 5.98 -14.00 -0.68
N TRP A 44 6.17 -13.04 -1.58
CA TRP A 44 6.98 -11.85 -1.36
C TRP A 44 6.14 -10.73 -0.72
N ASN A 45 6.78 -9.84 0.05
CA ASN A 45 6.12 -8.64 0.57
C ASN A 45 6.06 -7.56 -0.53
N GLU A 46 5.27 -7.86 -1.56
CA GLU A 46 4.97 -6.95 -2.66
C GLU A 46 3.47 -6.91 -2.85
N PHE A 47 2.95 -5.77 -3.29
CA PHE A 47 1.58 -5.74 -3.77
C PHE A 47 1.49 -6.68 -4.97
N ASP A 48 0.47 -7.53 -4.94
CA ASP A 48 0.07 -8.25 -6.13
C ASP A 48 -0.41 -7.17 -7.11
N ILE A 49 0.47 -6.78 -8.04
CA ILE A 49 0.13 -5.90 -9.14
C ILE A 49 -0.78 -6.77 -10.00
N SER A 50 -2.07 -6.74 -9.68
CA SER A 50 -3.09 -7.51 -10.37
C SER A 50 -2.90 -7.33 -11.87
N GLU A 51 -3.01 -8.45 -12.59
CA GLU A 51 -2.85 -8.50 -14.05
C GLU A 51 -3.48 -7.26 -14.66
N ASP A 52 -2.64 -6.45 -15.33
CA ASP A 52 -3.04 -5.20 -15.97
C ASP A 52 -4.43 -5.36 -16.58
N GLU A 53 -5.42 -4.59 -16.12
CA GLU A 53 -6.73 -4.61 -16.76
C GLU A 53 -6.50 -4.48 -18.27
N PRO A 54 -7.08 -5.37 -19.08
CA PRO A 54 -6.68 -5.45 -20.47
C PRO A 54 -6.97 -4.09 -21.13
N LEU A 55 -6.05 -3.63 -21.96
CA LEU A 55 -6.01 -2.23 -22.44
C LEU A 55 -7.35 -1.76 -23.05
N TRP A 56 -8.10 -2.67 -23.69
CA TRP A 56 -9.43 -2.37 -24.24
C TRP A 56 -10.46 -2.03 -23.15
N LYS A 57 -10.38 -2.66 -21.98
CA LYS A 57 -11.25 -2.38 -20.83
C LYS A 57 -10.92 -1.03 -20.22
N LYS A 58 -9.62 -0.72 -20.04
CA LYS A 58 -9.15 0.62 -19.62
C LYS A 58 -9.62 1.70 -20.60
N TYR A 59 -9.51 1.45 -21.91
CA TYR A 59 -10.00 2.37 -22.95
C TYR A 59 -11.52 2.59 -22.89
N ILE A 60 -12.31 1.52 -22.73
CA ILE A 60 -13.77 1.62 -22.57
C ILE A 60 -14.15 2.38 -21.29
N SER A 61 -13.35 2.26 -20.22
CA SER A 61 -13.59 2.97 -18.97
C SER A 61 -13.56 4.49 -19.14
N GLN A 62 -12.79 5.03 -20.10
CA GLN A 62 -12.74 6.46 -20.40
C GLN A 62 -14.13 7.02 -20.78
N PHE A 63 -14.97 6.22 -21.43
CA PHE A 63 -16.32 6.65 -21.81
C PHE A 63 -17.25 6.84 -20.60
N LYS A 64 -16.88 6.36 -19.40
CA LYS A 64 -17.59 6.63 -18.15
C LYS A 64 -17.28 8.01 -17.56
N ASN A 65 -16.32 8.74 -18.12
CA ASN A 65 -16.04 10.10 -17.67
C ASN A 65 -17.29 10.98 -17.90
N PRO A 66 -17.79 11.70 -16.89
CA PRO A 66 -19.01 12.50 -17.01
C PRO A 66 -18.95 13.54 -18.14
N LEU A 67 -17.77 14.09 -18.45
CA LEU A 67 -17.59 15.02 -19.56
C LEU A 67 -17.76 14.30 -20.92
N ILE A 68 -17.21 13.09 -21.07
CA ILE A 68 -17.35 12.30 -22.30
C ILE A 68 -18.79 11.83 -22.48
N MET A 69 -19.46 11.41 -21.40
CA MET A 69 -20.89 11.06 -21.44
C MET A 69 -21.76 12.25 -21.88
N LEU A 70 -21.45 13.45 -21.40
CA LEU A 70 -22.15 14.67 -21.82
C LEU A 70 -21.98 14.93 -23.32
N LEU A 71 -20.76 14.82 -23.84
CA LEU A 71 -20.49 14.99 -25.28
C LEU A 71 -21.16 13.91 -26.14
N LEU A 72 -21.16 12.65 -25.68
CA LEU A 72 -21.89 11.57 -26.34
C LEU A 72 -23.39 11.84 -26.37
N ALA A 73 -23.97 12.36 -25.28
CA ALA A 73 -25.37 12.77 -25.25
C ALA A 73 -25.66 13.87 -26.28
N SER A 74 -24.77 14.86 -26.43
CA SER A 74 -24.87 15.88 -27.47
C SER A 74 -24.83 15.29 -28.89
N ALA A 75 -23.94 14.31 -29.14
CA ALA A 75 -23.89 13.60 -30.42
C ALA A 75 -25.21 12.87 -30.73
N VAL A 76 -25.80 12.19 -29.72
CA VAL A 76 -27.10 11.50 -29.86
C VAL A 76 -28.22 12.49 -30.18
N ILE A 77 -28.27 13.63 -29.49
CA ILE A 77 -29.27 14.68 -29.76
C ILE A 77 -29.14 15.21 -31.20
N SER A 78 -27.92 15.42 -31.68
CA SER A 78 -27.66 15.89 -33.05
C SER A 78 -28.14 14.89 -34.12
N VAL A 79 -27.97 13.57 -33.89
CA VAL A 79 -28.54 12.53 -34.74
C VAL A 79 -30.07 12.56 -34.75
N LEU A 80 -30.71 12.75 -33.59
CA LEU A 80 -32.17 12.86 -33.49
C LEU A 80 -32.70 14.07 -34.28
N MET A 81 -31.94 15.17 -34.31
CA MET A 81 -32.26 16.36 -35.11
C MET A 81 -31.95 16.22 -36.61
N HIS A 82 -31.52 15.04 -37.08
CA HIS A 82 -31.10 14.77 -38.47
C HIS A 82 -29.92 15.63 -38.95
N GLN A 83 -29.10 16.13 -38.02
CA GLN A 83 -27.88 16.89 -38.31
C GLN A 83 -26.67 15.95 -38.32
N PHE A 84 -26.55 15.16 -39.39
CA PHE A 84 -25.50 14.14 -39.47
C PHE A 84 -24.08 14.73 -39.53
N ASP A 85 -23.91 15.90 -40.17
CA ASP A 85 -22.59 16.56 -40.26
C ASP A 85 -22.04 16.95 -38.88
N ASP A 86 -22.91 17.45 -38.00
CA ASP A 86 -22.58 17.84 -36.63
C ASP A 86 -22.32 16.61 -35.76
N ALA A 87 -23.16 15.58 -35.85
CA ALA A 87 -23.00 14.33 -35.12
C ALA A 87 -21.67 13.62 -35.45
N VAL A 88 -21.29 13.58 -36.73
CA VAL A 88 -20.01 13.01 -37.18
C VAL A 88 -18.85 13.81 -36.63
N SER A 89 -18.90 15.15 -36.72
CA SER A 89 -17.84 16.03 -36.23
C SER A 89 -17.62 15.87 -34.72
N ILE A 90 -18.69 15.80 -33.93
CA ILE A 90 -18.63 15.58 -32.48
C ILE A 90 -18.05 14.20 -32.17
N THR A 91 -18.49 13.15 -32.88
CA THR A 91 -18.03 11.78 -32.64
C THR A 91 -16.53 11.63 -32.92
N VAL A 92 -16.03 12.22 -34.02
CA VAL A 92 -14.60 12.22 -34.35
C VAL A 92 -13.79 12.97 -33.29
N ALA A 93 -14.27 14.14 -32.83
CA ALA A 93 -13.62 14.89 -31.78
C ALA A 93 -13.52 14.09 -30.46
N ILE A 94 -14.60 13.41 -30.06
CA ILE A 94 -14.61 12.54 -28.86
C ILE A 94 -13.58 11.43 -29.01
N LEU A 95 -13.53 10.74 -30.16
CA LEU A 95 -12.61 9.62 -30.38
C LEU A 95 -11.15 10.08 -30.24
N ILE A 96 -10.80 11.24 -30.79
CA ILE A 96 -9.47 11.83 -30.65
C ILE A 96 -9.17 12.13 -29.17
N VAL A 97 -10.08 12.82 -28.48
CA VAL A 97 -9.90 13.20 -27.07
C VAL A 97 -9.73 11.97 -26.18
N VAL A 98 -10.57 10.94 -26.34
CA VAL A 98 -10.50 9.67 -25.59
C VAL A 98 -9.18 8.95 -25.84
N THR A 99 -8.74 8.90 -27.11
CA THR A 99 -7.48 8.26 -27.48
C THR A 99 -6.29 8.97 -26.86
N VAL A 100 -6.26 10.31 -26.93
CA VAL A 100 -5.20 11.12 -26.32
C VAL A 100 -5.19 10.94 -24.80
N ALA A 101 -6.35 10.97 -24.15
CA ALA A 101 -6.47 10.76 -22.71
C ALA A 101 -5.95 9.37 -22.30
N PHE A 102 -6.36 8.31 -23.01
CA PHE A 102 -5.89 6.95 -22.76
C PHE A 102 -4.37 6.81 -22.91
N VAL A 103 -3.78 7.39 -23.97
CA VAL A 103 -2.33 7.35 -24.17
C VAL A 103 -1.58 8.13 -23.07
N GLN A 104 -2.10 9.27 -22.65
CA GLN A 104 -1.53 10.06 -21.56
C GLN A 104 -1.57 9.30 -20.24
N GLU A 105 -2.69 8.65 -19.93
CA GLU A 105 -2.85 7.86 -18.72
C GLU A 105 -1.93 6.63 -18.73
N TYR A 106 -1.92 5.87 -19.83
CA TYR A 106 -1.04 4.70 -19.97
C TYR A 106 0.45 5.07 -19.82
N ARG A 107 0.89 6.17 -20.42
CA ARG A 107 2.29 6.64 -20.28
C ARG A 107 2.61 7.07 -18.84
N SER A 108 1.65 7.67 -18.15
CA SER A 108 1.82 8.11 -16.77
C SER A 108 1.95 6.93 -15.81
N GLU A 109 1.08 5.92 -15.97
CA GLU A 109 1.15 4.66 -15.22
C GLU A 109 2.49 3.96 -15.42
N LYS A 110 2.93 3.78 -16.69
CA LYS A 110 4.21 3.15 -17.04
C LYS A 110 5.40 3.84 -16.38
N SER A 111 5.42 5.17 -16.41
CA SER A 111 6.51 5.97 -15.83
C SER A 111 6.58 5.82 -14.31
N LEU A 112 5.42 5.73 -13.63
CA LEU A 112 5.35 5.48 -12.19
C LEU A 112 5.83 4.08 -11.83
N GLU A 113 5.48 3.07 -12.64
CA GLU A 113 5.92 1.69 -12.46
C GLU A 113 7.45 1.54 -12.61
N GLU A 114 8.05 2.25 -13.58
CA GLU A 114 9.51 2.23 -13.76
C GLU A 114 10.23 2.96 -12.61
N LEU A 115 9.69 4.08 -12.15
CA LEU A 115 10.24 4.80 -10.99
C LEU A 115 10.20 3.97 -9.71
N SER A 116 9.12 3.22 -9.47
CA SER A 116 9.01 2.36 -8.28
C SER A 116 10.00 1.18 -8.31
N LYS A 117 10.34 0.68 -9.50
CA LYS A 117 11.36 -0.38 -9.68
C LYS A 117 12.79 0.12 -9.47
N LEU A 118 13.07 1.40 -9.72
CA LEU A 118 14.42 1.97 -9.63
C LEU A 118 14.90 2.22 -8.19
N VAL A 119 13.97 2.37 -7.24
CA VAL A 119 14.30 2.58 -5.82
C VAL A 119 13.45 1.61 -4.98
N PRO A 120 13.84 0.32 -4.92
CA PRO A 120 13.12 -0.63 -4.09
C PRO A 120 13.25 -0.20 -2.62
N PRO A 121 12.15 -0.23 -1.85
CA PRO A 121 12.19 0.17 -0.46
C PRO A 121 13.10 -0.79 0.32
N GLU A 122 14.04 -0.22 1.07
CA GLU A 122 14.97 -0.95 1.94
C GLU A 122 14.52 -0.84 3.40
N CYS A 123 14.92 -1.80 4.22
CA CYS A 123 14.63 -1.82 5.66
C CYS A 123 15.70 -2.54 6.46
N HIS A 124 15.70 -2.31 7.77
CA HIS A 124 16.57 -3.00 8.71
C HIS A 124 15.76 -4.06 9.46
N CYS A 125 16.18 -5.32 9.39
CA CYS A 125 15.57 -6.41 10.16
C CYS A 125 16.61 -7.11 11.05
N VAL A 126 16.16 -7.75 12.11
CA VAL A 126 16.98 -8.60 12.96
C VAL A 126 16.75 -10.05 12.54
N ARG A 127 17.84 -10.74 12.18
CA ARG A 127 17.85 -12.17 11.83
C ARG A 127 19.09 -12.81 12.45
N GLU A 128 18.92 -13.97 13.07
CA GLU A 128 20.01 -14.71 13.75
C GLU A 128 20.84 -13.84 14.73
N GLY A 129 20.18 -12.90 15.43
CA GLY A 129 20.77 -11.99 16.41
C GLY A 129 21.55 -10.81 15.81
N LYS A 130 21.51 -10.64 14.48
CA LYS A 130 22.22 -9.57 13.77
C LYS A 130 21.26 -8.65 13.07
N LEU A 131 21.57 -7.35 13.11
CA LEU A 131 20.89 -6.36 12.29
C LEU A 131 21.36 -6.52 10.84
N GLU A 132 20.47 -6.95 9.95
CA GLU A 132 20.69 -7.08 8.52
C GLU A 132 19.93 -5.98 7.77
N HIS A 133 20.58 -5.41 6.76
CA HIS A 133 19.96 -4.51 5.80
C HIS A 133 19.40 -5.33 4.64
N THR A 134 18.08 -5.23 4.40
CA THR A 134 17.36 -6.08 3.45
C THR A 134 16.34 -5.27 2.67
N LEU A 135 15.92 -5.76 1.51
CA LEU A 135 14.81 -5.17 0.78
C LEU A 135 13.50 -5.41 1.54
N ALA A 136 12.58 -4.45 1.54
CA ALA A 136 11.26 -4.61 2.16
C ALA A 136 10.48 -5.78 1.54
N ARG A 137 10.69 -6.06 0.24
CA ARG A 137 10.19 -7.23 -0.49
C ARG A 137 10.54 -8.56 0.20
N ASP A 138 11.72 -8.62 0.82
CA ASP A 138 12.27 -9.84 1.43
C ASP A 138 11.70 -10.15 2.82
N LEU A 139 10.89 -9.25 3.38
CA LEU A 139 10.27 -9.45 4.68
C LEU A 139 9.24 -10.57 4.64
N VAL A 140 9.15 -11.32 5.75
CA VAL A 140 8.14 -12.35 5.96
C VAL A 140 7.40 -12.11 7.28
N PRO A 141 6.16 -12.61 7.43
CA PRO A 141 5.44 -12.50 8.70
C PRO A 141 6.26 -13.07 9.87
N GLY A 142 6.44 -12.28 10.92
CA GLY A 142 7.22 -12.62 12.11
C GLY A 142 8.70 -12.19 12.08
N ASP A 143 9.17 -11.55 11.00
CA ASP A 143 10.45 -10.83 11.05
C ASP A 143 10.39 -9.70 12.08
N THR A 144 11.51 -9.46 12.76
CA THR A 144 11.67 -8.31 13.65
C THR A 144 12.30 -7.17 12.87
N VAL A 145 11.60 -6.05 12.73
CA VAL A 145 12.05 -4.89 11.96
C VAL A 145 12.50 -3.78 12.91
N CYS A 146 13.54 -3.04 12.56
CA CYS A 146 13.98 -1.87 13.30
C CYS A 146 13.65 -0.62 12.48
N LEU A 147 12.95 0.33 13.11
CA LEU A 147 12.58 1.60 12.53
C LEU A 147 13.41 2.73 13.14
N SER A 148 13.99 3.57 12.28
CA SER A 148 14.69 4.79 12.66
C SER A 148 14.10 6.02 11.95
N VAL A 149 14.47 7.20 12.45
CA VAL A 149 14.05 8.47 11.84
C VAL A 149 14.45 8.53 10.37
N GLY A 150 13.49 8.86 9.51
CA GLY A 150 13.67 8.94 8.05
C GLY A 150 13.30 7.66 7.31
N ASP A 151 13.14 6.55 8.01
CA ASP A 151 12.74 5.29 7.39
C ASP A 151 11.26 5.33 6.97
N ARG A 152 10.96 4.70 5.84
CA ARG A 152 9.58 4.34 5.49
C ARG A 152 9.26 3.00 6.10
N VAL A 153 8.08 2.89 6.68
CA VAL A 153 7.60 1.64 7.28
C VAL A 153 7.42 0.58 6.17
N PRO A 154 8.13 -0.56 6.21
CA PRO A 154 8.23 -1.47 5.06
C PRO A 154 7.07 -2.47 4.93
N ALA A 155 6.33 -2.70 6.00
CA ALA A 155 5.15 -3.58 6.07
C ALA A 155 4.26 -3.10 7.23
N ASP A 156 3.08 -3.67 7.41
CA ASP A 156 2.30 -3.43 8.62
C ASP A 156 2.97 -4.12 9.82
N LEU A 157 3.43 -3.35 10.80
CA LEU A 157 4.21 -3.83 11.94
C LEU A 157 3.47 -3.65 13.26
N ARG A 158 3.54 -4.66 14.13
CA ARG A 158 3.11 -4.56 15.52
C ARG A 158 4.28 -4.11 16.38
N LEU A 159 4.19 -2.90 16.93
CA LEU A 159 5.25 -2.31 17.75
C LEU A 159 5.37 -2.99 19.11
N PHE A 160 6.57 -3.42 19.48
CA PHE A 160 6.83 -3.97 20.82
C PHE A 160 7.83 -3.13 21.61
N GLU A 161 8.67 -2.36 20.93
CA GLU A 161 9.58 -1.39 21.54
C GLU A 161 9.39 -0.04 20.83
N ALA A 162 9.14 1.04 21.57
CA ALA A 162 9.02 2.38 20.98
C ALA A 162 9.58 3.42 21.94
N VAL A 163 10.48 4.25 21.43
CA VAL A 163 11.10 5.36 22.18
C VAL A 163 10.86 6.64 21.41
N ASP A 164 10.01 7.51 21.95
CA ASP A 164 9.58 8.78 21.36
C ASP A 164 9.18 8.67 19.87
N LEU A 165 8.57 7.53 19.51
CA LEU A 165 8.22 7.22 18.13
C LEU A 165 7.04 8.09 17.67
N SER A 166 7.26 8.87 16.62
CA SER A 166 6.20 9.56 15.90
C SER A 166 6.27 9.24 14.42
N ILE A 167 5.11 8.92 13.85
CA ILE A 167 4.97 8.50 12.45
C ILE A 167 4.02 9.46 11.75
N ASP A 168 4.43 9.91 10.57
CA ASP A 168 3.58 10.67 9.65
C ASP A 168 2.69 9.69 8.87
N GLU A 169 1.42 9.69 9.24
CA GLU A 169 0.38 8.84 8.65
C GLU A 169 -0.49 9.60 7.65
N SER A 170 -0.06 10.78 7.19
CA SER A 170 -0.81 11.61 6.24
C SER A 170 -1.18 10.89 4.94
N SER A 171 -0.35 9.93 4.50
CA SER A 171 -0.63 9.08 3.34
C SER A 171 -1.83 8.14 3.55
N LEU A 172 -2.13 7.77 4.80
CA LEU A 172 -3.21 6.84 5.17
C LEU A 172 -4.45 7.57 5.68
N THR A 173 -4.28 8.59 6.53
CA THR A 173 -5.37 9.29 7.23
C THR A 173 -5.70 10.65 6.63
N GLY A 174 -4.78 11.26 5.86
CA GLY A 174 -4.89 12.64 5.39
C GLY A 174 -4.54 13.69 6.44
N GLU A 175 -4.26 13.29 7.68
CA GLU A 175 -3.88 14.21 8.75
C GLU A 175 -2.38 14.50 8.71
N THR A 176 -2.01 15.78 8.71
CA THR A 176 -0.60 16.22 8.57
C THR A 176 0.17 16.22 9.90
N THR A 177 -0.52 16.04 11.02
CA THR A 177 0.09 15.98 12.35
C THR A 177 0.65 14.57 12.60
N PRO A 178 1.94 14.42 12.94
CA PRO A 178 2.52 13.12 13.25
C PRO A 178 1.81 12.45 14.43
N CYS A 179 1.48 11.18 14.27
CA CYS A 179 0.82 10.36 15.29
C CYS A 179 1.88 9.74 16.22
N SER A 180 1.69 9.90 17.53
CA SER A 180 2.54 9.27 18.55
C SER A 180 2.17 7.81 18.73
N LYS A 181 3.16 6.93 18.73
CA LYS A 181 2.96 5.48 18.75
C LYS A 181 3.26 4.88 20.11
N VAL A 182 2.54 3.80 20.45
CA VAL A 182 2.62 3.11 21.75
C VAL A 182 2.76 1.61 21.55
N THR A 183 3.24 0.87 22.56
CA THR A 183 3.42 -0.59 22.45
C THR A 183 2.27 -1.37 23.11
N ALA A 184 1.53 -0.74 24.02
CA ALA A 184 0.45 -1.36 24.76
C ALA A 184 -0.68 -1.88 23.85
N PRO A 185 -1.30 -3.03 24.18
CA PRO A 185 -2.47 -3.52 23.45
C PRO A 185 -3.62 -2.50 23.53
N GLN A 186 -4.37 -2.36 22.45
CA GLN A 186 -5.49 -1.43 22.36
C GLN A 186 -6.82 -2.19 22.57
N PRO A 187 -7.72 -1.72 23.45
CA PRO A 187 -9.02 -2.36 23.62
C PRO A 187 -9.82 -2.43 22.32
N ALA A 188 -10.54 -3.53 22.09
CA ALA A 188 -11.38 -3.69 20.89
C ALA A 188 -12.42 -2.56 20.72
N ALA A 189 -12.83 -1.92 21.82
CA ALA A 189 -13.77 -0.80 21.82
C ALA A 189 -13.21 0.49 21.20
N THR A 190 -11.90 0.73 21.30
CA THR A 190 -11.21 1.91 20.73
C THR A 190 -10.57 1.61 19.37
N ASN A 191 -10.69 0.37 18.87
CA ASN A 191 -9.97 -0.15 17.70
C ASN A 191 -10.84 -0.18 16.41
N GLY A 192 -11.86 0.68 16.35
CA GLY A 192 -12.83 0.75 15.26
C GLY A 192 -12.22 1.21 13.95
N ASP A 193 -11.44 2.29 13.98
CA ASP A 193 -10.82 2.89 12.80
C ASP A 193 -9.35 2.47 12.65
N LEU A 194 -8.85 2.42 11.41
CA LEU A 194 -7.43 2.15 11.15
C LEU A 194 -6.54 3.21 11.82
N ALA A 195 -6.96 4.47 11.76
CA ALA A 195 -6.21 5.61 12.28
C ALA A 195 -6.05 5.58 13.82
N SER A 196 -6.95 4.91 14.55
CA SER A 196 -6.86 4.84 16.02
C SER A 196 -5.86 3.79 16.52
N ARG A 197 -5.26 3.00 15.62
CA ARG A 197 -4.28 1.94 15.94
C ARG A 197 -2.88 2.53 16.18
N SER A 198 -2.72 3.18 17.33
CA SER A 198 -1.44 3.78 17.75
C SER A 198 -0.33 2.77 18.05
N ASN A 199 -0.63 1.46 18.09
CA ASN A 199 0.36 0.41 18.34
C ASN A 199 0.74 -0.43 17.11
N ILE A 200 0.24 -0.02 15.95
CA ILE A 200 0.60 -0.53 14.64
C ILE A 200 1.34 0.59 13.89
N ALA A 201 2.43 0.25 13.20
CA ALA A 201 3.03 1.10 12.19
C ALA A 201 2.59 0.58 10.82
N PHE A 202 1.98 1.43 10.00
CA PHE A 202 1.40 1.02 8.72
C PHE A 202 2.38 1.18 7.57
N MET A 203 2.36 0.23 6.63
CA MET A 203 3.22 0.25 5.44
C MET A 203 3.11 1.58 4.68
N GLY A 204 4.24 2.13 4.25
CA GLY A 204 4.31 3.34 3.42
C GLY A 204 4.21 4.66 4.19
N THR A 205 4.00 4.62 5.51
CA THR A 205 4.11 5.80 6.39
C THR A 205 5.57 6.13 6.70
N LEU A 206 5.85 7.37 7.13
CA LEU A 206 7.22 7.87 7.33
C LEU A 206 7.51 8.10 8.82
N VAL A 207 8.62 7.55 9.31
CA VAL A 207 9.07 7.78 10.68
C VAL A 207 9.66 9.19 10.81
N ARG A 208 9.04 10.03 11.65
CA ARG A 208 9.44 11.44 11.86
C ARG A 208 10.40 11.61 13.02
N CYS A 209 10.19 10.87 14.11
CA CYS A 209 11.03 10.94 15.30
C CYS A 209 11.09 9.58 15.99
N GLY A 210 12.11 9.40 16.82
CA GLY A 210 12.27 8.25 17.68
C GLY A 210 12.84 7.01 17.00
N LYS A 211 12.77 5.90 17.73
CA LYS A 211 13.16 4.57 17.27
C LYS A 211 12.14 3.55 17.74
N ALA A 212 11.95 2.51 16.95
CA ALA A 212 11.04 1.44 17.32
C ALA A 212 11.43 0.08 16.76
N LYS A 213 10.84 -0.96 17.33
CA LYS A 213 10.84 -2.33 16.83
C LYS A 213 9.45 -2.92 16.93
#